data_AF-A0A3D8M5Z1-F1
#
_entry.id   AF-A0A3D8M5Z1-F1
#
_cell.length_a   1.000
_cell.length_b   1.000
_cell.length_c   1.000
_cell.angle_alpha   90.00
_cell.angle_beta   90.00
_cell.angle_gamma   90.00
#
_symmetry.space_group_name_H-M   'P 1'
#
loop_
_entity.id
_entity.type
_entity.pdbx_description
1 polymer ?
#
loop_
_entity_poly.entity_id
_entity_poly.type
_entity_poly.pdbx_seq_one_letter_code
_entity_poly.pdbx_strand_id
1 'polypeptide(L)'
;MKKNELNHALTPEPLRSINQEIAELLEQEDDGQKYAQLLGLVESRDNIIQSHLNALDGEPRRHFAEQELEVNNRLMEMAQSLLKSAKQDVTQFVRSQAAIKKYK
;
A
#
# COMPACT_ATOMS: atom_id res chain seq x y z
N MET A 1 -10.42 2.12 -4.26
CA MET A 1 -9.30 1.55 -5.04
C MET A 1 -9.89 0.47 -5.97
N LYS A 2 -9.29 0.13 -7.12
CA LYS A 2 -9.72 -1.09 -7.81
C LYS A 2 -8.93 -2.26 -7.26
N LYS A 3 -9.61 -3.32 -6.76
CA LYS A 3 -8.99 -4.56 -6.23
C LYS A 3 -7.99 -5.22 -7.20
N ASN A 4 -7.97 -4.81 -8.47
CA ASN A 4 -7.12 -5.35 -9.51
C ASN A 4 -5.79 -4.61 -9.71
N GLU A 5 -5.52 -3.50 -9.02
CA GLU A 5 -4.28 -2.72 -9.23
C GLU A 5 -3.05 -3.34 -8.56
N LEU A 6 -3.27 -4.20 -7.56
CA LEU A 6 -2.22 -4.92 -6.83
C LEU A 6 -1.99 -6.34 -7.36
N ASN A 7 -2.74 -6.77 -8.36
CA ASN A 7 -2.67 -8.12 -8.92
C ASN A 7 -2.22 -8.08 -10.38
N HIS A 8 -1.47 -9.09 -10.79
CA HIS A 8 -1.04 -9.35 -12.17
C HIS A 8 -1.33 -10.80 -12.55
N ALA A 9 -1.01 -11.20 -13.79
CA ALA A 9 -1.35 -12.51 -14.32
C ALA A 9 -0.67 -13.67 -13.55
N LEU A 10 0.50 -13.42 -12.98
CA LEU A 10 1.31 -14.40 -12.25
C LEU A 10 1.15 -14.31 -10.73
N THR A 11 0.21 -13.52 -10.21
CA THR A 11 0.02 -13.38 -8.76
C THR A 11 -0.55 -14.67 -8.16
N PRO A 12 0.18 -15.33 -7.24
CA PRO A 12 -0.30 -16.54 -6.58
C PRO A 12 -1.41 -16.24 -5.57
N GLU A 13 -2.25 -17.24 -5.28
CA GLU A 13 -3.43 -17.08 -4.42
C GLU A 13 -3.15 -16.51 -3.02
N PRO A 14 -2.08 -16.91 -2.32
CA PRO A 14 -1.74 -16.30 -1.02
C PRO A 14 -1.45 -14.80 -1.14
N LEU A 15 -0.80 -14.38 -2.24
CA LEU A 15 -0.50 -12.97 -2.48
C LEU A 15 -1.75 -12.19 -2.86
N ARG A 16 -2.69 -12.79 -3.62
CA ARG A 16 -3.99 -12.18 -3.93
C ARG A 16 -4.80 -11.86 -2.68
N SER A 17 -4.78 -12.76 -1.70
CA SER A 17 -5.49 -12.56 -0.42
C SER A 17 -4.95 -11.34 0.31
N ILE A 18 -3.63 -11.24 0.47
CA ILE A 18 -2.99 -10.07 1.11
C ILE A 18 -3.20 -8.78 0.31
N ASN A 19 -3.14 -8.84 -1.03
CA ASN A 19 -3.42 -7.69 -1.87
C ASN A 19 -4.86 -7.19 -1.70
N GLN A 20 -5.81 -8.09 -1.49
CA GLN A 20 -7.19 -7.73 -1.21
C GLN A 20 -7.35 -7.10 0.18
N GLU A 21 -6.69 -7.63 1.20
CA GLU A 21 -6.68 -7.02 2.54
C GLU A 21 -6.09 -5.60 2.52
N ILE A 22 -4.99 -5.40 1.80
CA ILE A 22 -4.41 -4.07 1.59
C ILE A 22 -5.42 -3.14 0.90
N ALA A 23 -6.09 -3.63 -0.15
CA ALA A 23 -7.09 -2.84 -0.87
C ALA A 23 -8.23 -2.38 0.04
N GLU A 24 -8.75 -3.29 0.86
CA GLU A 24 -9.85 -3.03 1.78
C GLU A 24 -9.43 -2.07 2.91
N LEU A 25 -8.23 -2.27 3.49
CA LEU A 25 -7.68 -1.36 4.48
C LEU A 25 -7.51 0.06 3.94
N LEU A 26 -7.05 0.19 2.69
CA LEU A 26 -6.86 1.50 2.06
C LEU A 26 -8.17 2.25 1.82
N GLU A 27 -9.29 1.54 1.65
CA GLU A 27 -10.63 2.12 1.49
C GLU A 27 -11.31 2.51 2.80
N GLN A 28 -10.91 1.91 3.92
CA GLN A 28 -11.43 2.23 5.24
C GLN A 28 -11.02 3.64 5.70
N GLU A 29 -11.82 4.27 6.56
CA GLU A 29 -11.41 5.51 7.23
C GLU A 29 -10.21 5.26 8.15
N ASP A 30 -9.39 6.29 8.35
CA ASP A 30 -8.23 6.19 9.25
C ASP A 30 -8.70 6.19 10.71
N ASP A 31 -8.57 5.05 11.37
CA ASP A 31 -8.88 4.83 12.78
C ASP A 31 -7.68 5.08 13.71
N GLY A 32 -6.56 5.57 13.17
CA GLY A 32 -5.29 5.77 13.87
C GLY A 32 -4.43 4.50 13.96
N GLN A 33 -4.95 3.33 13.58
CA GLN A 33 -4.20 2.06 13.47
C GLN A 33 -3.94 1.65 12.03
N LYS A 34 -4.65 2.24 11.06
CA LYS A 34 -4.50 1.99 9.62
C LYS A 34 -3.06 1.90 9.13
N TYR A 35 -2.17 2.79 9.57
CA TYR A 35 -0.75 2.75 9.16
C TYR A 35 0.01 1.53 9.70
N ALA A 36 -0.22 1.15 10.96
CA ALA A 36 0.41 -0.01 11.56
C ALA A 36 -0.09 -1.31 10.93
N GLN A 37 -1.39 -1.38 10.65
CA GLN A 37 -2.00 -2.51 9.93
C GLN A 37 -1.45 -2.60 8.49
N LEU A 38 -1.33 -1.47 7.79
CA LEU A 38 -0.78 -1.43 6.43
C LEU A 38 0.67 -1.91 6.41
N LEU A 39 1.49 -1.48 7.36
CA LEU A 39 2.87 -1.94 7.49
C LEU A 39 2.94 -3.47 7.67
N GLY A 40 2.15 -4.02 8.59
CA GLY A 40 2.11 -5.47 8.83
C GLY A 40 1.67 -6.27 7.60
N LEU A 41 0.69 -5.76 6.85
CA LEU A 41 0.25 -6.38 5.60
C LEU A 41 1.34 -6.31 4.52
N VAL A 42 2.06 -5.19 4.40
CA VAL A 42 3.18 -5.02 3.44
C VAL A 42 4.35 -5.95 3.78
N GLU A 43 4.68 -6.12 5.06
CA GLU A 43 5.70 -7.08 5.50
C GLU A 43 5.28 -8.53 5.20
N SER A 44 4.03 -8.88 5.48
CA SER A 44 3.47 -10.20 5.14
C SER A 44 3.51 -10.45 3.63
N ARG A 45 3.17 -9.43 2.84
CA ARG A 45 3.23 -9.44 1.37
C ARG A 45 4.64 -9.72 0.87
N ASP A 46 5.65 -9.02 1.39
CA ASP A 46 7.05 -9.23 1.00
C ASP A 46 7.51 -10.66 1.31
N ASN A 47 7.18 -11.20 2.50
CA ASN A 47 7.51 -12.57 2.85
C ASN A 47 6.94 -13.61 1.86
N ILE A 48 5.69 -13.43 1.41
CA ILE A 48 5.06 -14.30 0.42
C ILE A 48 5.76 -14.19 -0.94
N ILE A 49 6.10 -12.97 -1.37
CA ILE A 49 6.82 -12.71 -2.63
C ILE A 49 8.20 -13.36 -2.60
N GLN A 50 8.97 -13.18 -1.53
CA GLN A 50 10.28 -13.81 -1.37
C GLN A 50 10.18 -15.34 -1.37
N SER A 51 9.19 -15.90 -0.66
CA SER A 51 8.93 -17.33 -0.65
C SER A 51 8.59 -17.87 -2.05
N HIS A 52 7.75 -17.15 -2.80
CA HIS A 52 7.38 -17.52 -4.16
C HIS A 52 8.56 -17.41 -5.13
N LEU A 53 9.34 -16.33 -5.05
CA LEU A 53 10.56 -16.15 -5.85
C LEU A 53 11.61 -17.24 -5.59
N ASN A 54 11.72 -17.71 -4.35
CA ASN A 54 12.64 -18.80 -3.98
C ASN A 54 12.16 -20.18 -4.45
N ALA A 55 10.86 -20.33 -4.71
CA ALA A 55 10.27 -21.56 -5.25
C ALA A 55 10.30 -21.61 -6.80
N LEU A 56 10.61 -20.50 -7.46
CA LEU A 56 10.71 -20.39 -8.91
C LEU A 56 12.19 -20.32 -9.35
N ASP A 57 12.50 -20.91 -10.50
CA ASP A 57 13.82 -20.82 -11.12
C ASP A 57 13.73 -20.38 -12.59
N GLY A 58 14.80 -19.76 -13.09
CA GLY A 58 14.92 -19.39 -14.50
C GLY A 58 13.90 -18.35 -14.98
N GLU A 59 13.33 -18.59 -16.15
CA GLU A 59 12.42 -17.63 -16.81
C GLU A 59 11.15 -17.33 -16.01
N PRO A 60 10.42 -18.30 -15.41
CA PRO A 60 9.25 -18.00 -14.56
C PRO A 60 9.55 -17.03 -13.41
N ARG A 61 10.71 -17.21 -12.75
CA ARG A 61 11.14 -16.32 -11.67
C ARG A 61 11.35 -14.89 -12.18
N ARG A 62 12.01 -14.75 -13.33
CA ARG A 62 12.27 -13.45 -13.97
C ARG A 62 10.96 -12.74 -14.36
N HIS A 63 10.05 -13.45 -15.02
CA HIS A 63 8.77 -12.88 -15.44
C HIS A 63 7.90 -12.46 -14.24
N PHE A 64 7.88 -13.27 -13.19
CA PHE A 64 7.19 -12.91 -11.96
C PHE A 64 7.81 -11.66 -11.33
N ALA A 65 9.14 -11.61 -11.18
CA ALA A 65 9.84 -10.47 -10.60
C ALA A 65 9.62 -9.15 -11.37
N GLU A 66 9.63 -9.20 -12.71
CA GLU A 66 9.38 -8.03 -13.56
C GLU A 66 7.96 -7.47 -13.35
N GLN A 67 6.94 -8.32 -13.31
CA GLN A 67 5.55 -7.90 -13.06
C GLN A 67 5.35 -7.42 -11.62
N GLU A 68 5.95 -8.11 -10.66
CA GLU A 68 5.83 -7.78 -9.24
C GLU A 68 6.54 -6.46 -8.90
N LEU A 69 7.64 -6.12 -9.61
CA LEU A 69 8.30 -4.82 -9.49
C LEU A 69 7.36 -3.66 -9.88
N GLU A 70 6.58 -3.83 -10.95
CA GLU A 70 5.60 -2.82 -11.38
C GLU A 70 4.53 -2.61 -10.31
N VAL A 71 4.00 -3.70 -9.74
CA VAL A 71 3.02 -3.63 -8.66
C VAL A 71 3.60 -2.98 -7.41
N ASN A 72 4.82 -3.35 -7.01
CA ASN A 72 5.52 -2.75 -5.89
C ASN A 72 5.72 -1.24 -6.05
N ASN A 73 6.10 -0.79 -7.24
CA ASN A 73 6.25 0.64 -7.52
C ASN A 73 4.93 1.38 -7.37
N ARG A 74 3.82 0.83 -7.87
CA ARG A 74 2.48 1.41 -7.68
C ARG A 74 2.10 1.47 -6.21
N LEU A 75 2.35 0.41 -5.45
CA LEU A 75 2.07 0.38 -4.01
C LEU A 75 2.89 1.44 -3.25
N MET A 76 4.16 1.62 -3.62
CA MET A 76 5.02 2.66 -3.06
C MET A 76 4.51 4.07 -3.39
N GLU A 77 4.13 4.35 -4.64
CA GLU A 77 3.55 5.64 -5.04
C GLU A 77 2.27 5.95 -4.26
N MET A 78 1.42 4.94 -4.06
CA MET A 78 0.21 5.09 -3.24
C MET A 78 0.53 5.41 -1.78
N ALA A 79 1.47 4.68 -1.17
CA ALA A 79 1.90 4.94 0.20
C ALA A 79 2.45 6.37 0.36
N GLN A 80 3.22 6.86 -0.61
CA GLN A 80 3.70 8.24 -0.65
C GLN A 80 2.57 9.26 -0.78
N SER A 81 1.57 8.98 -1.61
CA SER A 81 0.38 9.84 -1.78
C SER A 81 -0.44 9.93 -0.49
N LEU A 82 -0.63 8.82 0.22
CA LEU A 82 -1.30 8.79 1.53
C LEU A 82 -0.56 9.63 2.56
N LEU A 83 0.77 9.47 2.66
CA LEU A 83 1.60 10.28 3.55
C LEU A 83 1.52 11.78 3.22
N LYS A 84 1.53 12.13 1.94
CA LYS A 84 1.41 13.52 1.48
C LYS A 84 0.04 14.12 1.85
N SER A 85 -1.04 13.35 1.68
CA SER A 85 -2.40 13.76 2.00
C SER A 85 -2.55 14.00 3.51
N ALA A 86 -2.08 13.06 4.34
CA ALA A 86 -2.09 13.23 5.80
C ALA A 86 -1.32 14.49 6.26
N LYS A 87 -0.17 14.78 5.64
CA LYS A 87 0.60 16.00 5.93
C LYS A 87 -0.14 17.28 5.54
N GLN A 88 -0.87 17.26 4.43
CA GLN A 88 -1.68 18.39 3.98
C GLN A 88 -2.85 18.66 4.94
N ASP A 89 -3.53 17.62 5.40
CA ASP A 89 -4.65 17.72 6.34
C ASP A 89 -4.23 18.35 7.67
N VAL A 90 -3.12 17.89 8.25
CA VAL A 90 -2.55 18.48 9.46
C VAL A 90 -2.19 19.96 9.25
N THR A 91 -1.60 20.28 8.10
CA THR A 91 -1.21 21.67 7.77
C THR A 91 -2.44 22.58 7.65
N GLN A 92 -3.51 22.12 7.00
CA GLN A 92 -4.76 22.85 6.85
C GLN A 92 -5.47 23.03 8.20
N PHE A 93 -5.47 22.00 9.04
CA PHE A 93 -6.03 22.07 10.39
C PHE A 93 -5.31 23.11 11.26
N VAL A 94 -3.97 23.10 11.29
CA VAL A 94 -3.17 24.10 12.03
C VAL A 94 -3.43 25.52 11.52
N ARG A 95 -3.51 25.72 10.21
CA ARG A 95 -3.85 27.03 9.62
C ARG A 95 -5.27 27.48 10.00
N SER A 96 -6.24 26.57 10.00
CA SER A 96 -7.62 26.86 10.40
C SER A 96 -7.70 27.29 11.87
N GLN A 97 -6.97 26.62 12.77
CA GLN A 97 -6.88 27.02 14.18
C GLN A 97 -6.21 28.37 14.38
N ALA A 98 -5.12 28.64 13.64
CA ALA A 98 -4.43 29.94 13.70
C ALA A 98 -5.32 31.08 13.17
N ALA A 99 -6.12 30.84 12.13
CA ALA A 99 -7.09 31.79 11.62
C ALA A 99 -8.18 32.08 12.66
N ILE A 100 -8.78 31.05 13.27
CA ILE A 100 -9.80 31.22 14.32
C ILE A 100 -9.26 32.03 15.51
N LYS A 101 -7.99 31.81 15.92
CA LYS A 101 -7.33 32.59 16.97
C LYS A 101 -7.07 34.05 16.60
N LYS A 102 -7.03 34.41 15.31
CA LYS A 102 -6.86 35.79 14.83
C LYS A 102 -8.16 36.59 14.79
N TYR A 103 -9.31 35.92 14.80
CA TYR A 103 -10.64 36.54 14.78
C TYR A 103 -11.33 36.57 16.16
N LYS A 104 -10.65 36.07 17.21
CA LYS A 104 -11.02 36.30 18.62
C LYS A 104 -10.18 37.43 19.19
#